data_AF-A0A2I1EG25-F1
#
_entry.id   AF-A0A2I1EG25-F1
#
_cell.length_a   1.000
_cell.length_b   1.000
_cell.length_c   1.000
_cell.angle_alpha   90.00
_cell.angle_beta   90.00
_cell.angle_gamma   90.00
#
_symmetry.space_group_name_H-M   'P 1'
#
loop_
_entity.id
_entity.type
_entity.pdbx_description
1 polymer ?
#
loop_
_entity_poly.entity_id
_entity_poly.type
_entity_poly.pdbx_seq_one_letter_code
_entity_poly.pdbx_strand_id
1 'polypeptide(L)'
;MPYTCFLCSENTPKTFSSKNSLFIHERTVHPNNKIIPHSRRLTSPSLYDIHHFKHSFIMQLKARLQFHRSEPRVKTLKMGPFSEGLFIILFYNEPTFQYSPAKRMYTCKFEGGQGYEQLGILFDNKNWGSKKRRTGTCAYVLMQNTQETYDVTFCRVYKDSNMQLRCGSMRFEFNVDVRDFVEGN
;
A
#
# COMPACT_ATOMS: atom_id res chain seq x y z
N MET A 1 10.05 22.16 21.23
CA MET A 1 11.12 21.36 20.58
C MET A 1 11.00 21.53 19.08
N PRO A 2 12.08 21.91 18.36
CA PRO A 2 12.06 22.03 16.90
C PRO A 2 11.94 20.65 16.22
N TYR A 3 11.36 20.62 15.02
CA TYR A 3 11.24 19.42 14.21
C TYR A 3 12.39 19.35 13.20
N THR A 4 13.26 18.36 13.32
CA THR A 4 14.44 18.18 12.44
C THR A 4 14.11 17.31 11.23
N CYS A 5 14.58 17.71 10.04
CA CYS A 5 14.56 16.84 8.87
C CYS A 5 15.73 15.85 8.90
N PHE A 6 15.43 14.55 8.93
CA PHE A 6 16.43 13.48 8.91
C PHE A 6 16.88 13.08 7.50
N LEU A 7 16.38 13.74 6.46
CA LEU A 7 16.73 13.49 5.06
C LEU A 7 17.73 14.50 4.50
N CYS A 8 17.85 15.66 5.16
CA CYS A 8 18.89 16.64 4.85
C CYS A 8 20.27 16.12 5.30
N SER A 9 21.32 16.58 4.63
CA SER A 9 22.70 16.28 5.02
C SER A 9 22.97 16.77 6.45
N GLU A 10 23.72 15.98 7.22
CA GLU A 10 24.17 16.35 8.57
C GLU A 10 24.97 17.66 8.59
N ASN A 11 25.61 18.01 7.48
CA ASN A 11 26.37 19.26 7.33
C ASN A 11 25.47 20.50 7.18
N THR A 12 24.20 20.32 6.83
CA THR A 12 23.24 21.42 6.62
C THR A 12 21.86 21.06 7.20
N PRO A 13 21.77 20.86 8.53
CA PRO A 13 20.53 20.41 9.16
C PRO A 13 19.43 21.45 9.00
N LYS A 14 18.23 20.98 8.62
CA LYS A 14 17.03 21.82 8.54
C LYS A 14 16.10 21.51 9.71
N THR A 15 15.75 22.55 10.45
CA THR A 15 14.81 22.49 11.56
C THR A 15 13.60 23.37 11.29
N PHE A 16 12.45 22.97 11.82
CA PHE A 16 11.17 23.59 11.54
C PHE A 16 10.38 23.83 12.83
N SER A 17 9.59 24.91 12.85
CA SER A 17 8.75 25.26 14.00
C SER A 17 7.53 24.34 14.17
N SER A 18 7.10 23.67 13.10
CA SER A 18 5.96 22.75 13.14
C SER A 18 6.20 21.46 12.34
N LYS A 19 5.47 20.39 12.72
CA LYS A 19 5.43 19.13 11.97
C LYS A 19 4.92 19.32 10.54
N ASN A 20 3.99 20.26 10.33
CA ASN A 20 3.46 20.55 9.00
C ASN A 20 4.50 21.22 8.09
N SER A 21 5.25 22.19 8.61
CA SER A 21 6.36 22.80 7.87
C SER A 21 7.46 21.78 7.54
N LEU A 22 7.78 20.87 8.45
CA LEU A 22 8.70 19.76 8.16
C LEU A 22 8.14 18.86 7.03
N PHE A 23 6.85 18.49 7.10
CA PHE A 23 6.24 17.66 6.06
C PHE A 23 6.21 18.34 4.69
N ILE A 24 5.89 19.64 4.63
CA ILE A 24 5.94 20.41 3.38
C ILE A 24 7.36 20.38 2.81
N HIS A 25 8.36 20.65 3.65
CA HIS A 25 9.76 20.59 3.25
C HIS A 25 10.17 19.21 2.73
N GLU A 26 9.83 18.12 3.44
CA GLU A 26 10.11 16.75 2.99
C GLU A 26 9.51 16.51 1.60
N ARG A 27 8.27 16.93 1.37
CA ARG A 27 7.58 16.71 0.09
C ARG A 27 8.20 17.53 -1.05
N THR A 28 8.66 18.75 -0.79
CA THR A 28 9.21 19.63 -1.83
C THR A 28 10.67 19.36 -2.12
N VAL A 29 11.48 19.05 -1.10
CA VAL A 29 12.94 18.91 -1.22
C VAL A 29 13.36 17.43 -1.36
N HIS A 30 12.56 16.51 -0.82
CA HIS A 30 12.82 15.07 -0.88
C HIS A 30 11.65 14.30 -1.50
N PRO A 31 11.21 14.66 -2.72
CA PRO A 31 10.14 13.93 -3.40
C PRO A 31 10.56 12.47 -3.63
N ASN A 32 9.60 11.55 -3.53
CA ASN A 32 9.83 10.12 -3.74
C ASN A 32 10.91 9.49 -2.82
N ASN A 33 11.13 10.04 -1.61
CA ASN A 33 12.15 9.56 -0.70
C ASN A 33 11.97 8.06 -0.33
N LYS A 34 13.07 7.29 -0.44
CA LYS A 34 13.16 5.91 0.02
C LYS A 34 14.05 5.72 1.25
N ILE A 35 14.71 6.78 1.74
CA ILE A 35 15.64 6.70 2.87
C ILE A 35 14.83 6.44 4.15
N ILE A 36 15.14 5.32 4.80
CA ILE A 36 14.53 4.90 6.08
C ILE A 36 15.64 4.93 7.13
N PRO A 37 15.78 6.02 7.92
CA PRO A 37 16.93 6.22 8.81
C PRO A 37 17.13 5.10 9.84
N HIS A 38 16.04 4.45 10.28
CA HIS A 38 16.06 3.38 11.26
C HIS A 38 16.00 1.97 10.65
N SER A 39 16.22 1.81 9.35
CA SER A 39 16.12 0.51 8.65
C SER A 39 16.97 -0.60 9.29
N ARG A 40 18.18 -0.26 9.76
CA ARG A 40 19.10 -1.19 10.45
C ARG A 40 18.53 -1.77 11.74
N ARG A 41 17.51 -1.14 12.33
CA ARG A 41 16.86 -1.60 13.57
C ARG A 41 15.68 -2.52 13.28
N LEU A 42 15.28 -2.70 12.02
CA LEU A 42 14.10 -3.49 11.67
C LEU A 42 14.42 -4.97 11.65
N THR A 43 13.52 -5.77 12.21
CA THR A 43 13.58 -7.22 12.10
C THR A 43 13.15 -7.62 10.70
N SER A 44 13.98 -8.38 10.00
CA SER A 44 13.62 -8.98 8.71
C SER A 44 12.49 -9.98 8.92
N PRO A 45 11.42 -9.92 8.10
CA PRO A 45 10.35 -10.92 8.17
C PRO A 45 10.87 -12.28 7.70
N SER A 46 10.32 -13.36 8.26
CA SER A 46 10.59 -14.71 7.76
C SER A 46 9.87 -14.95 6.42
N LEU A 47 10.29 -15.99 5.68
CA LEU A 47 9.56 -16.46 4.49
C LEU A 47 8.12 -16.87 4.84
N TYR A 48 7.92 -17.43 6.03
CA TYR A 48 6.60 -17.77 6.54
C TYR A 48 5.72 -16.52 6.67
N ASP A 49 6.23 -15.44 7.26
CA ASP A 49 5.47 -14.19 7.43
C ASP A 49 5.06 -13.58 6.08
N ILE A 50 5.97 -13.62 5.10
CA ILE A 50 5.72 -13.13 3.75
C ILE A 50 4.61 -13.95 3.09
N HIS A 51 4.74 -15.28 3.10
CA HIS A 51 3.75 -16.17 2.49
C HIS A 51 2.39 -16.05 3.19
N HIS A 52 2.37 -16.10 4.53
CA HIS A 52 1.16 -15.97 5.33
C HIS A 52 0.44 -14.65 5.05
N PHE A 53 1.18 -13.54 4.93
CA PHE A 53 0.60 -12.27 4.54
C PHE A 53 -0.04 -12.31 3.17
N LYS A 54 0.65 -12.82 2.13
CA LYS A 54 0.11 -12.89 0.77
C LYS A 54 -1.23 -13.61 0.77
N HIS A 55 -1.29 -14.79 1.38
CA HIS A 55 -2.55 -15.56 1.49
C HIS A 55 -3.64 -14.83 2.26
N SER A 56 -3.32 -14.29 3.44
CA SER A 56 -4.28 -13.57 4.28
C SER A 56 -4.83 -12.32 3.59
N PHE A 57 -3.97 -11.58 2.87
CA PHE A 57 -4.37 -10.42 2.08
C PHE A 57 -5.39 -10.80 1.01
N ILE A 58 -5.11 -11.83 0.21
CA ILE A 58 -6.02 -12.29 -0.85
C ILE A 58 -7.36 -12.75 -0.28
N MET A 59 -7.35 -13.51 0.81
CA MET A 59 -8.59 -13.95 1.47
C MET A 59 -9.43 -12.76 1.94
N GLN A 60 -8.81 -11.80 2.62
CA GLN A 60 -9.50 -10.61 3.14
C GLN A 60 -9.97 -9.65 2.05
N LEU A 61 -9.23 -9.56 0.94
CA LEU A 61 -9.62 -8.80 -0.24
C LEU A 61 -10.84 -9.44 -0.91
N LYS A 62 -10.80 -10.74 -1.18
CA LYS A 62 -11.93 -11.47 -1.80
C LYS A 62 -13.17 -11.50 -0.92
N ALA A 63 -13.04 -11.42 0.40
CA ALA A 63 -14.17 -11.23 1.30
C ALA A 63 -14.87 -9.86 1.10
N ARG A 64 -14.11 -8.82 0.71
CA ARG A 64 -14.62 -7.45 0.45
C ARG A 64 -15.13 -7.21 -0.97
N LEU A 65 -14.77 -8.10 -1.91
CA LEU A 65 -15.35 -8.13 -3.25
C LEU A 65 -16.79 -8.68 -3.15
N GLN A 66 -17.74 -7.74 -3.25
CA GLN A 66 -19.17 -7.99 -3.23
C GLN A 66 -19.72 -7.89 -4.65
N PHE A 67 -20.78 -8.64 -4.93
CA PHE A 67 -21.37 -8.75 -6.27
C PHE A 67 -22.53 -7.78 -6.50
N HIS A 68 -22.82 -6.91 -5.54
CA HIS A 68 -23.85 -5.89 -5.71
C HIS A 68 -23.34 -4.87 -6.72
N ARG A 69 -24.14 -4.62 -7.76
CA ARG A 69 -23.90 -3.54 -8.71
C ARG A 69 -24.14 -2.22 -7.98
N SER A 70 -23.07 -1.50 -7.77
CA SER A 70 -23.05 -0.11 -7.35
C SER A 70 -21.93 0.55 -8.13
N GLU A 71 -22.04 1.86 -8.38
CA GLU A 71 -20.97 2.64 -9.02
C GLU A 71 -19.60 2.31 -8.41
N PRO A 72 -18.51 2.38 -9.22
CA PRO A 72 -17.16 2.20 -8.70
C PRO A 72 -16.93 3.12 -7.50
N ARG A 73 -16.68 2.50 -6.35
CA ARG A 73 -16.42 3.21 -5.09
C ARG A 73 -15.06 2.81 -4.57
N VAL A 74 -14.33 3.81 -4.09
CA VAL A 74 -13.09 3.59 -3.35
C VAL A 74 -13.43 2.80 -2.09
N LYS A 75 -12.80 1.62 -1.96
CA LYS A 75 -12.85 0.78 -0.78
C LYS A 75 -11.49 0.79 -0.09
N THR A 76 -11.51 0.51 1.21
CA THR A 76 -10.29 0.33 1.99
C THR A 76 -10.31 -1.02 2.69
N LEU A 77 -9.27 -1.82 2.46
CA LEU A 77 -8.91 -2.98 3.26
C LEU A 77 -7.90 -2.54 4.32
N LYS A 78 -8.21 -2.76 5.60
CA LYS A 78 -7.29 -2.49 6.70
C LYS A 78 -6.85 -3.82 7.32
N MET A 79 -5.54 -3.99 7.51
CA MET A 79 -4.94 -5.15 8.17
C MET A 79 -4.03 -4.65 9.30
N GLY A 80 -4.19 -5.20 10.49
CA GLY A 80 -3.37 -4.84 11.64
C GLY A 80 -3.49 -5.88 12.75
N PRO A 81 -2.44 -6.14 13.53
CA PRO A 81 -1.11 -5.51 13.49
C PRO A 81 -0.33 -5.80 12.20
N PHE A 82 0.50 -4.86 11.73
CA PHE A 82 1.29 -5.01 10.50
C PHE A 82 2.76 -4.60 10.68
N SER A 83 3.66 -5.52 10.32
CA SER A 83 5.11 -5.34 10.44
C SER A 83 5.64 -4.30 9.45
N GLU A 84 6.57 -3.48 9.91
CA GLU A 84 7.27 -2.49 9.08
C GLU A 84 8.23 -3.14 8.11
N GLY A 85 9.04 -4.09 8.60
CA GLY A 85 9.98 -4.85 7.78
C GLY A 85 9.26 -5.62 6.68
N LEU A 86 8.06 -6.14 6.97
CA LEU A 86 7.22 -6.79 5.97
C LEU A 86 6.73 -5.83 4.87
N PHE A 87 6.36 -4.60 5.22
CA PHE A 87 5.98 -3.61 4.20
C PHE A 87 7.18 -3.29 3.28
N ILE A 88 8.35 -3.09 3.88
CA ILE A 88 9.56 -2.72 3.13
C ILE A 88 9.98 -3.88 2.22
N ILE A 89 10.04 -5.13 2.71
CA ILE A 89 10.48 -6.26 1.89
C ILE A 89 9.58 -6.48 0.67
N LEU A 90 8.28 -6.18 0.79
CA LEU A 90 7.31 -6.38 -0.28
C LEU A 90 7.37 -5.29 -1.34
N PHE A 91 7.64 -4.04 -0.95
CA PHE A 91 7.39 -2.89 -1.81
C PHE A 91 8.62 -2.01 -2.08
N TYR A 92 9.74 -2.16 -1.38
CA TYR A 92 10.88 -1.23 -1.47
C TYR A 92 11.42 -1.03 -2.91
N ASN A 93 11.44 -2.12 -3.68
CA ASN A 93 11.92 -2.11 -5.05
C ASN A 93 10.94 -1.50 -6.04
N GLU A 94 9.69 -1.23 -5.63
CA GLU A 94 8.71 -0.63 -6.51
C GLU A 94 9.04 0.85 -6.79
N PRO A 95 8.83 1.34 -8.02
CA PRO A 95 9.16 2.72 -8.38
C PRO A 95 8.44 3.77 -7.55
N THR A 96 7.20 3.48 -7.17
CA THR A 96 6.29 4.38 -6.42
C THR A 96 6.43 4.23 -4.90
N PHE A 97 7.36 3.41 -4.42
CA PHE A 97 7.61 3.27 -2.99
C PHE A 97 8.15 4.56 -2.38
N GLN A 98 7.53 5.00 -1.30
CA GLN A 98 7.89 6.22 -0.58
C GLN A 98 7.82 6.03 0.93
N TYR A 99 8.70 6.72 1.64
CA TYR A 99 8.67 6.87 3.08
C TYR A 99 8.76 8.35 3.47
N SER A 100 7.80 8.82 4.27
CA SER A 100 7.86 10.13 4.94
C SER A 100 8.24 9.93 6.41
N PRO A 101 9.45 10.37 6.83
CA PRO A 101 9.84 10.39 8.24
C PRO A 101 8.91 11.27 9.08
N ALA A 102 8.51 12.46 8.61
CA ALA A 102 7.61 13.35 9.33
C ALA A 102 6.26 12.70 9.64
N LYS A 103 5.68 11.97 8.68
CA LYS A 103 4.42 11.24 8.89
C LYS A 103 4.62 9.84 9.48
N ARG A 104 5.87 9.34 9.49
CA ARG A 104 6.19 7.93 9.73
C ARG A 104 5.31 7.00 8.88
N MET A 105 5.14 7.34 7.61
CA MET A 105 4.19 6.67 6.73
C MET A 105 4.93 6.10 5.54
N TYR A 106 4.58 4.87 5.18
CA TYR A 106 4.99 4.24 3.94
C TYR A 106 3.85 4.24 2.96
N THR A 107 4.15 4.46 1.68
CA THR A 107 3.18 4.41 0.58
C THR A 107 3.80 3.69 -0.62
N CYS A 108 3.00 2.91 -1.33
CA CYS A 108 3.36 2.29 -2.61
C CYS A 108 2.11 2.25 -3.48
N LYS A 109 2.24 2.64 -4.75
CA LYS A 109 1.13 2.75 -5.72
C LYS A 109 1.34 1.84 -6.91
N PHE A 110 0.27 1.24 -7.38
CA PHE A 110 0.25 0.46 -8.62
C PHE A 110 -0.89 0.97 -9.49
N GLU A 111 -0.68 1.07 -10.80
CA GLU A 111 -1.65 1.67 -11.71
C GLU A 111 -1.82 0.80 -12.97
N GLY A 112 -3.05 0.74 -13.47
CA GLY A 112 -3.34 0.12 -14.77
C GLY A 112 -3.14 -1.40 -14.80
N GLY A 113 -3.22 -1.98 -16.00
CA GLY A 113 -2.98 -3.40 -16.24
C GLY A 113 -1.59 -3.86 -15.82
N GLN A 114 -0.55 -3.05 -16.06
CA GLN A 114 0.82 -3.36 -15.63
C GLN A 114 0.92 -3.48 -14.11
N GLY A 115 0.33 -2.54 -13.36
CA GLY A 115 0.28 -2.61 -11.91
C GLY A 115 -0.49 -3.84 -11.41
N TYR A 116 -1.57 -4.22 -12.10
CA TYR A 116 -2.32 -5.43 -11.79
C TYR A 116 -1.47 -6.71 -11.99
N GLU A 117 -0.67 -6.78 -13.06
CA GLU A 117 0.23 -7.90 -13.33
C GLU A 117 1.38 -7.98 -12.31
N GLN A 118 1.99 -6.85 -11.97
CA GLN A 118 3.03 -6.77 -10.92
C GLN A 118 2.50 -7.29 -9.58
N LEU A 119 1.28 -6.89 -9.20
CA LEU A 119 0.64 -7.41 -8.00
C LEU A 119 0.32 -8.90 -8.10
N GLY A 120 0.00 -9.40 -9.30
CA GLY A 120 -0.17 -10.83 -9.54
C GLY A 120 1.11 -11.63 -9.29
N ILE A 121 2.27 -11.10 -9.70
CA ILE A 121 3.58 -11.70 -9.40
C ILE A 121 3.88 -11.60 -7.91
N LEU A 122 3.67 -10.42 -7.31
CA LEU A 122 3.90 -10.17 -5.89
C LEU A 122 3.09 -11.14 -5.02
N PHE A 123 1.82 -11.38 -5.33
CA PHE A 123 0.95 -12.28 -4.58
C PHE A 123 1.00 -13.74 -5.02
N ASP A 124 1.80 -14.08 -6.03
CA ASP A 124 1.81 -15.40 -6.67
C ASP A 124 0.39 -15.86 -7.07
N ASN A 125 -0.39 -14.94 -7.63
CA ASN A 125 -1.79 -15.15 -7.98
C ASN A 125 -2.25 -14.19 -9.09
N LYS A 126 -2.37 -14.68 -10.33
CA LYS A 126 -2.89 -13.88 -11.46
C LYS A 126 -4.32 -13.36 -11.26
N ASN A 127 -5.10 -14.03 -10.41
CA ASN A 127 -6.48 -13.68 -10.07
C ASN A 127 -6.58 -13.15 -8.63
N TRP A 128 -5.55 -12.43 -8.18
CA TRP A 128 -5.46 -11.89 -6.82
C TRP A 128 -6.65 -10.96 -6.51
N GLY A 129 -7.00 -10.10 -7.48
CA GLY A 129 -7.97 -9.03 -7.33
C GLY A 129 -9.38 -9.39 -7.78
N SER A 130 -9.69 -10.66 -8.08
CA SER A 130 -10.99 -11.05 -8.62
C SER A 130 -11.67 -12.20 -7.87
N LYS A 131 -13.00 -12.16 -7.87
CA LYS A 131 -13.87 -13.16 -7.27
C LYS A 131 -15.03 -13.45 -8.23
N LYS A 132 -15.15 -14.71 -8.66
CA LYS A 132 -16.20 -15.17 -9.58
C LYS A 132 -17.29 -15.96 -8.85
N ARG A 133 -18.55 -15.79 -9.25
CA ARG A 133 -19.65 -16.71 -8.90
C ARG A 133 -19.73 -17.85 -9.90
N ARG A 134 -20.43 -18.92 -9.51
CA ARG A 134 -20.85 -19.99 -10.43
C ARG A 134 -21.74 -19.49 -11.57
N THR A 135 -22.44 -18.37 -11.36
CA THR A 135 -23.34 -17.74 -12.35
C THR A 135 -22.61 -16.85 -13.37
N GLY A 136 -21.28 -16.88 -13.44
CA GLY A 136 -20.49 -16.05 -14.37
C GLY A 136 -20.20 -14.62 -13.90
N THR A 137 -20.93 -14.08 -12.92
CA THR A 137 -20.66 -12.74 -12.37
C THR A 137 -19.31 -12.67 -11.67
N CYS A 138 -18.50 -11.67 -12.02
CA CYS A 138 -17.17 -11.41 -11.49
C CYS A 138 -17.12 -10.04 -10.81
N ALA A 139 -16.74 -10.00 -9.53
CA ALA A 139 -16.36 -8.78 -8.84
C ALA A 139 -14.84 -8.68 -8.80
N TYR A 140 -14.28 -7.52 -9.13
CA TYR A 140 -12.83 -7.35 -9.22
C TYR A 140 -12.35 -5.96 -8.81
N VAL A 141 -11.06 -5.89 -8.48
CA VAL A 141 -10.32 -4.64 -8.26
C VAL A 141 -10.16 -3.93 -9.61
N LEU A 142 -10.81 -2.79 -9.76
CA LEU A 142 -10.76 -1.98 -10.98
C LEU A 142 -9.44 -1.19 -11.00
N MET A 143 -8.53 -1.57 -11.89
CA MET A 143 -7.27 -0.84 -12.15
C MET A 143 -7.22 -0.22 -13.55
N GLN A 144 -8.08 -0.66 -14.47
CA GLN A 144 -8.17 -0.12 -15.81
C GLN A 144 -9.53 -0.46 -16.43
N ASN A 145 -10.12 0.48 -17.18
CA ASN A 145 -11.21 0.21 -18.11
C ASN A 145 -10.89 0.86 -19.48
N THR A 146 -11.86 0.93 -20.38
CA THR A 146 -11.69 1.50 -21.72
C THR A 146 -11.54 3.02 -21.71
N GLN A 147 -11.85 3.69 -20.61
CA GLN A 147 -11.91 5.15 -20.48
C GLN A 147 -10.75 5.68 -19.62
N GLU A 148 -10.38 4.96 -18.56
CA GLU A 148 -9.51 5.46 -17.48
C GLU A 148 -8.62 4.35 -16.88
N THR A 149 -7.46 4.77 -16.36
CA THR A 149 -6.63 3.99 -15.45
C THR A 149 -6.93 4.39 -14.01
N TYR A 150 -6.88 3.41 -13.11
CA TYR A 150 -7.09 3.60 -11.68
C TYR A 150 -5.85 3.12 -10.93
N ASP A 151 -5.52 3.81 -9.84
CA ASP A 151 -4.48 3.38 -8.92
C ASP A 151 -5.06 2.53 -7.78
N VAL A 152 -4.20 1.67 -7.25
CA VAL A 152 -4.37 1.09 -5.93
C VAL A 152 -3.20 1.52 -5.06
N THR A 153 -3.48 1.82 -3.80
CA THR A 153 -2.49 2.37 -2.88
C THR A 153 -2.35 1.48 -1.65
N PHE A 154 -1.14 1.00 -1.40
CA PHE A 154 -0.74 0.40 -0.13
C PHE A 154 -0.13 1.46 0.76
N CYS A 155 -0.62 1.58 1.99
CA CYS A 155 -0.13 2.51 3.00
C CYS A 155 0.12 1.79 4.32
N ARG A 156 1.27 2.01 4.95
CA ARG A 156 1.49 1.61 6.35
C ARG A 156 1.52 2.85 7.24
N VAL A 157 0.65 2.85 8.25
CA VAL A 157 0.53 3.92 9.27
C VAL A 157 0.71 3.34 10.67
N TYR A 158 1.34 4.08 11.58
CA TYR A 158 1.45 3.68 12.98
C TYR A 158 0.12 3.90 13.71
N LYS A 159 -0.24 2.99 14.62
CA LYS A 159 -1.48 3.08 15.40
C LYS A 159 -1.40 4.08 16.57
N ASP A 160 -0.20 4.46 16.99
CA ASP A 160 -0.01 5.26 18.20
C ASP A 160 1.09 6.32 18.05
N SER A 161 0.91 7.43 18.74
CA SER A 161 1.94 8.46 18.99
C SER A 161 3.06 7.93 19.88
N ASN A 162 2.80 6.84 20.61
CA ASN A 162 3.76 6.28 21.54
C ASN A 162 4.87 5.51 20.79
N MET A 163 6.10 6.04 20.84
CA MET A 163 7.23 5.64 19.99
C MET A 163 7.76 4.22 20.24
N GLN A 164 7.26 3.52 21.26
CA GLN A 164 7.75 2.20 21.68
C GLN A 164 7.07 1.04 20.93
N LEU A 165 5.82 1.20 20.50
CA LEU A 165 5.10 0.15 19.78
C LEU A 165 5.36 0.30 18.28
N ARG A 166 6.20 -0.58 17.72
CA ARG A 166 6.43 -0.71 16.26
C ARG A 166 5.25 -1.31 15.49
N CYS A 167 4.06 -1.28 16.10
CA CYS A 167 2.86 -1.90 15.58
C CYS A 167 2.10 -0.91 14.67
N GLY A 168 2.11 -1.18 13.37
CA GLY A 168 1.37 -0.41 12.38
C GLY A 168 0.07 -1.09 11.96
N SER A 169 -0.66 -0.42 11.09
CA SER A 169 -1.68 -1.04 10.25
C SER A 169 -1.35 -0.77 8.79
N MET A 170 -1.56 -1.76 7.94
CA MET A 170 -1.56 -1.61 6.50
C MET A 170 -2.98 -1.27 6.04
N ARG A 171 -3.07 -0.32 5.11
CA ARG A 171 -4.29 0.06 4.39
C ARG A 171 -4.04 -0.18 2.91
N PHE A 172 -5.01 -0.80 2.26
CA PHE A 172 -5.04 -0.99 0.82
C PHE A 172 -6.30 -0.30 0.28
N GLU A 173 -6.10 0.73 -0.52
CA GLU A 173 -7.14 1.55 -1.13
C GLU A 173 -7.29 1.16 -2.60
N PHE A 174 -8.52 0.89 -3.03
CA PHE A 174 -8.80 0.33 -4.35
C PHE A 174 -10.23 0.61 -4.82
N ASN A 175 -10.45 0.63 -6.13
CA ASN A 175 -11.78 0.67 -6.72
C ASN A 175 -12.29 -0.75 -7.00
N VAL A 176 -13.62 -0.93 -6.95
CA VAL A 176 -14.26 -2.22 -7.25
C VAL A 176 -15.26 -2.03 -8.38
N ASP A 177 -15.27 -2.97 -9.31
CA ASP A 177 -16.26 -3.09 -10.37
C ASP A 177 -16.82 -4.53 -10.42
N VAL A 178 -18.01 -4.68 -11.00
CA VAL A 178 -18.72 -5.96 -11.12
C VAL A 178 -19.20 -6.12 -12.56
N ARG A 179 -18.78 -7.19 -13.23
CA ARG A 179 -19.21 -7.53 -14.59
C ARG A 179 -19.76 -8.94 -14.67
N ASP A 180 -20.77 -9.13 -15.50
CA ASP A 180 -21.18 -10.47 -15.91
C ASP A 180 -20.24 -10.92 -17.04
N PHE A 181 -19.55 -12.04 -16.83
CA PHE A 181 -18.97 -12.77 -17.94
C PHE A 181 -20.05 -13.70 -18.46
N VAL A 182 -20.62 -13.36 -19.62
CA VAL A 182 -21.33 -14.34 -20.43
C VAL A 182 -20.24 -15.17 -21.09
N GLU A 183 -20.06 -16.41 -20.66
CA GLU A 183 -19.27 -17.36 -21.46
C GLU A 183 -19.98 -17.46 -22.81
N GLY A 184 -19.29 -17.05 -23.88
CA GLY A 184 -19.81 -17.22 -25.22
C GLY A 184 -20.01 -18.71 -25.46
N ASN A 185 -21.24 -19.09 -25.79
CA ASN A 185 -21.59 -20.43 -26.27
C ASN A 185 -20.72 -20.81 -27.48
#